data_AF-A0A8X6KET7-F1
#
_entry.id   AF-A0A8X6KET7-F1
#
_cell.length_a   1.000
_cell.length_b   1.000
_cell.length_c   1.000
_cell.angle_alpha   90.00
_cell.angle_beta   90.00
_cell.angle_gamma   90.00
#
_symmetry.space_group_name_H-M   'P 1'
#
loop_
_entity.id
_entity.type
_entity.pdbx_description
1 polymer ?
#
loop_
_entity_poly.entity_id
_entity_poly.type
_entity_poly.pdbx_seq_one_letter_code
_entity_poly.pdbx_strand_id
1 'polypeptide(L)'
;MYIPSFIDENSKESFRNIVVVCIIATFGLGITAAGFAFILCWNLYETMGKLAQVYAESLKEKCRLMTWNVEAIVDDLSIFKNLAFRLNETDEAVNAYVLLLYGALISGFFNTVSVMVTNDENYNTPPIIVYIFWIFLTATTVLLVMSYYGSNISNKGDEIKRQMVEYSDKFVRFSPPLSAMQTFHFLFEIIMKANMVVTGGGIFVINFGLILSIASVMVTYGVLILQLDQK
;
A
#
# COMPACT_ATOMS: atom_id res chain seq x y z
N MET A 1 36.43 3.59 8.45
CA MET A 1 36.20 4.41 7.25
C MET A 1 37.55 4.60 6.57
N TYR A 2 37.71 4.11 5.34
CA TYR A 2 38.96 4.25 4.58
C TYR A 2 39.10 5.71 4.12
N ILE A 3 40.24 6.33 4.41
CA ILE A 3 40.60 7.66 3.91
C ILE A 3 41.64 7.44 2.81
N PRO A 4 41.38 7.86 1.56
CA PRO A 4 42.32 7.68 0.47
C PRO A 4 43.68 8.31 0.78
N SER A 5 44.76 7.61 0.40
CA SER A 5 46.14 8.01 0.73
C SER A 5 46.60 9.33 0.10
N PHE A 6 45.88 9.84 -0.90
CA PHE A 6 46.17 11.09 -1.58
C PHE A 6 45.63 12.34 -0.86
N ILE A 7 44.88 12.18 0.24
CA ILE A 7 44.36 13.31 1.03
C ILE A 7 45.44 13.77 2.01
N ASP A 8 45.79 15.06 1.93
CA ASP A 8 46.81 15.69 2.78
C ASP A 8 46.47 15.51 4.26
N GLU A 9 47.48 15.29 5.10
CA GLU A 9 47.33 14.87 6.50
C GLU A 9 46.54 15.88 7.33
N ASN A 10 46.71 17.18 7.05
CA ASN A 10 45.97 18.28 7.68
C ASN A 10 44.49 18.35 7.23
N SER A 11 44.14 17.71 6.11
CA SER A 11 42.80 17.70 5.54
C SER A 11 42.02 16.42 5.81
N LYS A 12 42.67 15.37 6.34
CA LYS A 12 42.03 14.07 6.67
C LYS A 12 40.90 14.21 7.68
N GLU A 13 41.04 15.09 8.67
CA GLU A 13 40.00 15.35 9.68
C GLU A 13 38.80 16.07 9.06
N SER A 14 39.04 17.09 8.25
CA SER A 14 37.99 17.80 7.50
C SER A 14 37.25 16.85 6.54
N PHE A 15 37.97 16.01 5.81
CA PHE A 15 37.38 14.99 4.95
C PHE A 15 36.49 14.02 5.75
N ARG A 16 36.98 13.49 6.87
CA ARG A 16 36.20 12.59 7.74
C ARG A 16 34.92 13.26 8.24
N ASN A 17 35.00 14.53 8.64
CA ASN A 17 33.83 15.31 9.08
C ASN A 17 32.82 15.51 7.93
N ILE A 18 33.29 15.83 6.72
CA ILE A 18 32.44 15.96 5.53
C ILE A 18 31.74 14.63 5.23
N VAL A 19 32.46 13.50 5.22
CA VAL A 19 31.83 12.21 4.93
C VAL A 19 30.81 11.84 6.01
N VAL A 20 31.10 12.08 7.29
CA VAL A 20 30.14 11.86 8.38
C VAL A 20 28.89 12.73 8.19
N VAL A 21 29.05 14.02 7.87
CA VAL A 21 27.92 14.92 7.59
C VAL A 21 27.12 14.45 6.37
N CYS A 22 27.78 14.03 5.30
CA CYS A 22 27.11 13.48 4.12
C CYS A 22 26.30 12.22 4.44
N ILE A 23 26.84 11.31 5.27
CA ILE A 23 26.12 10.11 5.72
C ILE A 23 24.88 10.50 6.53
N ILE A 24 25.04 11.37 7.52
CA ILE A 24 23.93 11.83 8.37
C ILE A 24 22.87 12.55 7.53
N ALA A 25 23.28 13.44 6.62
CA ALA A 25 22.36 14.16 5.75
C ALA A 25 21.62 13.22 4.79
N THR A 26 22.31 12.25 4.20
CA THR A 26 21.69 11.26 3.30
C THR A 26 20.68 10.40 4.05
N PHE A 27 21.04 9.92 5.24
CA PHE A 27 20.12 9.15 6.08
C PHE A 27 18.91 9.98 6.50
N GLY A 28 19.13 11.22 6.97
CA GLY A 28 18.07 12.13 7.37
C GLY A 28 17.11 12.43 6.23
N LEU A 29 17.64 12.84 5.07
CA LEU A 29 16.84 13.10 3.87
C LEU A 29 16.08 11.86 3.40
N GLY A 30 16.72 10.68 3.44
CA GLY A 30 16.08 9.41 3.08
C GLY A 30 14.89 9.07 3.97
N ILE A 31 15.06 9.17 5.30
CA ILE A 31 13.99 8.94 6.28
C ILE A 31 12.86 9.95 6.07
N THR A 32 13.19 11.22 5.92
CA THR A 32 12.20 12.29 5.72
C THR A 32 11.43 12.09 4.42
N ALA A 33 12.11 11.79 3.31
CA ALA A 33 11.47 11.54 2.02
C ALA A 33 10.56 10.29 2.06
N ALA A 34 11.01 9.20 2.66
CA ALA A 34 10.21 8.00 2.84
C ALA A 34 8.98 8.26 3.74
N GLY A 35 9.15 9.05 4.80
CA GLY A 35 8.06 9.47 5.67
C GLY A 35 7.01 10.31 4.94
N PHE A 36 7.44 11.29 4.13
CA PHE A 36 6.53 12.07 3.29
C PHE A 36 5.80 11.20 2.26
N ALA A 37 6.50 10.29 1.59
CA ALA A 37 5.89 9.37 0.65
C ALA A 37 4.83 8.49 1.33
N PHE A 38 5.14 7.95 2.51
CA PHE A 38 4.19 7.17 3.30
C PHE A 38 2.94 7.98 3.67
N ILE A 39 3.10 9.20 4.21
CA ILE A 39 1.97 10.07 4.58
C ILE A 39 1.12 10.40 3.36
N LEU A 40 1.75 10.69 2.21
CA LEU A 40 1.04 10.96 0.95
C LEU A 40 0.21 9.75 0.52
N CYS A 41 0.83 8.57 0.45
CA CYS A 41 0.16 7.34 0.02
C CYS A 41 -0.99 6.98 0.95
N TRP A 42 -0.78 7.05 2.27
CA TRP A 42 -1.83 6.86 3.26
C TRP A 42 -3.00 7.80 2.98
N ASN A 43 -2.77 9.12 3.00
CA ASN A 43 -3.87 10.08 2.84
C ASN A 43 -4.68 9.84 1.56
N LEU A 44 -3.99 9.58 0.44
CA LEU A 44 -4.64 9.29 -0.83
C LEU A 44 -5.50 8.02 -0.76
N TYR A 45 -4.97 6.94 -0.20
CA TYR A 45 -5.69 5.67 -0.07
C TYR A 45 -6.88 5.79 0.89
N GLU A 46 -6.73 6.51 2.00
CA GLU A 46 -7.82 6.78 2.92
C GLU A 46 -8.94 7.58 2.24
N THR A 47 -8.59 8.65 1.51
CA THR A 47 -9.57 9.45 0.77
C THR A 47 -10.29 8.62 -0.28
N MET A 48 -9.58 7.80 -1.06
CA MET A 48 -10.20 6.92 -2.05
C MET A 48 -11.12 5.87 -1.39
N GLY A 49 -10.71 5.29 -0.27
CA GLY A 49 -11.55 4.38 0.50
C GLY A 49 -12.84 5.04 1.02
N LYS A 50 -12.76 6.30 1.49
CA LYS A 50 -13.93 7.08 1.91
C LYS A 50 -14.85 7.40 0.73
N LEU A 51 -14.31 7.80 -0.42
CA LEU A 51 -15.11 8.06 -1.62
C LEU A 51 -15.84 6.80 -2.10
N ALA A 52 -15.15 5.64 -2.10
CA ALA A 52 -15.78 4.36 -2.42
C ALA A 52 -16.88 3.99 -1.41
N GLN A 53 -16.68 4.27 -0.13
CA GLN A 53 -17.71 4.06 0.89
C GLN A 53 -18.93 4.95 0.67
N VAL A 54 -18.74 6.25 0.42
CA VAL A 54 -19.84 7.18 0.16
C VAL A 54 -20.64 6.76 -1.07
N TYR A 55 -19.95 6.29 -2.12
CA TYR A 55 -20.62 5.75 -3.30
C TYR A 55 -21.44 4.49 -2.97
N ALA A 56 -20.87 3.53 -2.24
CA ALA A 56 -21.58 2.32 -1.82
C ALA A 56 -22.83 2.66 -0.97
N GLU A 57 -22.72 3.59 -0.03
CA GLU A 57 -23.85 4.04 0.79
C GLU A 57 -24.92 4.73 -0.06
N SER A 58 -24.53 5.55 -1.05
CA SER A 58 -25.45 6.17 -2.00
C SER A 58 -26.20 5.13 -2.84
N LEU A 59 -25.49 4.12 -3.37
CA LEU A 59 -26.08 3.04 -4.16
C LEU A 59 -27.09 2.24 -3.30
N LYS A 60 -26.76 1.99 -2.03
CA LYS A 60 -27.66 1.38 -1.04
C LYS A 60 -28.92 2.17 -0.76
N GLU A 61 -28.80 3.47 -0.63
CA GLU A 61 -29.97 4.31 -0.42
C GLU A 61 -30.87 4.34 -1.66
N LYS A 62 -30.29 4.47 -2.86
CA LYS A 62 -31.04 4.44 -4.14
C LYS A 62 -31.79 3.13 -4.36
N CYS A 63 -31.16 2.00 -4.00
CA CYS A 63 -31.85 0.72 -4.02
C CYS A 63 -33.04 0.68 -3.07
N ARG A 64 -32.87 1.17 -1.84
CA ARG A 64 -33.93 1.19 -0.83
C ARG A 64 -35.12 2.04 -1.27
N LEU A 65 -34.86 3.22 -1.84
CA LEU A 65 -35.88 4.17 -2.25
C LEU A 65 -36.52 3.85 -3.61
N MET A 66 -35.96 2.91 -4.38
CA MET A 66 -36.41 2.55 -5.74
C MET A 66 -36.47 3.75 -6.69
N THR A 67 -35.64 4.76 -6.47
CA THR A 67 -35.56 5.97 -7.30
C THR A 67 -34.69 5.72 -8.52
N TRP A 68 -35.25 5.11 -9.56
CA TRP A 68 -34.52 4.73 -10.76
C TRP A 68 -35.20 5.26 -12.03
N ASN A 69 -34.76 6.44 -12.47
CA ASN A 69 -34.99 6.92 -13.82
C ASN A 69 -33.69 6.77 -14.63
N VAL A 70 -33.79 6.87 -15.96
CA VAL A 70 -32.62 6.76 -16.85
C VAL A 70 -31.54 7.77 -16.46
N GLU A 71 -31.93 8.98 -16.09
CA GLU A 71 -31.02 10.06 -15.67
C GLU A 71 -30.20 9.67 -14.43
N ALA A 72 -30.83 9.13 -13.39
CA ALA A 72 -30.13 8.70 -12.17
C ALA A 72 -29.12 7.58 -12.45
N ILE A 73 -29.42 6.65 -13.36
CA ILE A 73 -28.50 5.57 -13.76
C ILE A 73 -27.31 6.15 -14.53
N VAL A 74 -27.54 7.13 -15.41
CA VAL A 74 -26.46 7.82 -16.15
C VAL A 74 -25.57 8.61 -15.19
N ASP A 75 -26.15 9.28 -14.19
CA ASP A 75 -25.39 9.98 -13.15
C ASP A 75 -24.54 9.01 -12.33
N ASP A 76 -25.09 7.87 -11.91
CA ASP A 76 -24.34 6.83 -11.19
C ASP A 76 -23.21 6.24 -12.01
N LEU A 77 -23.43 6.06 -13.31
CA LEU A 77 -22.41 5.64 -14.25
C LEU A 77 -21.25 6.63 -14.32
N SER A 78 -21.56 7.92 -14.44
CA SER A 78 -20.56 8.99 -14.47
C SER A 78 -19.77 9.04 -13.16
N ILE A 79 -20.46 8.97 -12.02
CA ILE A 79 -19.84 8.98 -10.68
C ILE A 79 -18.91 7.78 -10.51
N PHE A 80 -19.38 6.57 -10.82
CA PHE A 80 -18.56 5.36 -10.68
C PHE A 80 -17.35 5.37 -11.61
N LYS A 81 -17.53 5.77 -12.87
CA LYS A 81 -16.43 5.89 -13.83
C LYS A 81 -15.37 6.87 -13.32
N ASN A 82 -15.79 8.02 -12.79
CA ASN A 82 -14.88 8.99 -12.21
C ASN A 82 -14.16 8.42 -10.98
N LEU A 83 -14.86 7.71 -10.09
CA LEU A 83 -14.26 7.06 -8.94
C LEU A 83 -13.18 6.04 -9.35
N ALA A 84 -13.51 5.14 -10.28
CA ALA A 84 -12.59 4.12 -10.77
C ALA A 84 -11.38 4.75 -11.48
N PHE A 85 -11.61 5.78 -12.30
CA PHE A 85 -10.55 6.52 -12.98
C PHE A 85 -9.60 7.21 -11.99
N ARG A 86 -10.15 7.90 -10.98
CA ARG A 86 -9.34 8.58 -9.95
C ARG A 86 -8.57 7.62 -9.07
N LEU A 87 -9.14 6.46 -8.77
CA LEU A 87 -8.43 5.40 -8.06
C LEU A 87 -7.22 4.91 -8.88
N ASN A 88 -7.41 4.65 -10.18
CA ASN A 88 -6.33 4.22 -11.06
C ASN A 88 -5.24 5.30 -11.23
N GLU A 89 -5.63 6.56 -11.43
CA GLU A 89 -4.69 7.69 -11.50
C GLU A 89 -3.89 7.86 -10.21
N THR A 90 -4.54 7.65 -9.07
CA THR A 90 -3.90 7.68 -7.76
C THR A 90 -2.89 6.54 -7.62
N ASP A 91 -3.28 5.32 -7.99
CA ASP A 91 -2.38 4.16 -7.97
C ASP A 91 -1.18 4.38 -8.89
N GLU A 92 -1.39 4.79 -10.13
CA GLU A 92 -0.31 5.09 -11.09
C GLU A 92 0.66 6.17 -10.58
N ALA A 93 0.17 7.19 -9.88
CA ALA A 93 1.01 8.26 -9.34
C ALA A 93 1.90 7.80 -8.18
N VAL A 94 1.44 6.82 -7.38
CA VAL A 94 2.13 6.44 -6.13
C VAL A 94 2.72 5.03 -6.11
N ASN A 95 2.34 4.17 -7.06
CA ASN A 95 2.68 2.74 -7.04
C ASN A 95 4.19 2.48 -6.99
N ALA A 96 5.02 3.30 -7.64
CA ALA A 96 6.47 3.18 -7.65
C ALA A 96 7.06 3.50 -6.27
N TYR A 97 6.53 4.53 -5.59
CA TYR A 97 6.94 4.85 -4.22
C TYR A 97 6.54 3.74 -3.26
N VAL A 98 5.35 3.17 -3.42
CA VAL A 98 4.92 2.02 -2.62
C VAL A 98 5.81 0.81 -2.86
N LEU A 99 6.18 0.53 -4.12
CA LEU A 99 7.08 -0.57 -4.45
C LEU A 99 8.43 -0.41 -3.73
N LEU A 100 9.04 0.77 -3.83
CA LEU A 100 10.32 1.06 -3.16
C LEU A 100 10.18 1.02 -1.64
N LEU A 101 9.08 1.52 -1.09
CA LEU A 101 8.79 1.47 0.35
C LEU A 101 8.72 0.01 0.82
N TYR A 102 7.89 -0.83 0.19
CA TYR A 102 7.79 -2.25 0.53
C TYR A 102 9.12 -2.98 0.36
N GLY A 103 9.87 -2.69 -0.71
CA GLY A 103 11.21 -3.24 -0.93
C GLY A 103 12.17 -2.89 0.21
N ALA A 104 12.16 -1.63 0.67
CA ALA A 104 12.97 -1.17 1.80
C ALA A 104 12.56 -1.84 3.12
N LEU A 105 11.25 -1.99 3.36
CA LEU A 105 10.73 -2.64 4.57
C LEU A 105 11.09 -4.13 4.63
N ILE A 106 10.89 -4.86 3.52
CA ILE A 106 11.24 -6.28 3.41
C ILE A 106 12.75 -6.47 3.58
N SER A 107 13.56 -5.64 2.92
CA SER A 107 15.02 -5.66 3.10
C SER A 107 15.42 -5.36 4.54
N GLY A 108 14.72 -4.42 5.19
CA GLY A 108 14.87 -4.11 6.61
C GLY A 108 14.64 -5.34 7.49
N PHE A 109 13.59 -6.12 7.24
CA PHE A 109 13.35 -7.35 7.98
C PHE A 109 14.43 -8.40 7.77
N PHE A 110 14.87 -8.62 6.53
CA PHE A 110 15.97 -9.54 6.24
C PHE A 110 17.25 -9.14 6.99
N ASN A 111 17.57 -7.84 7.02
CA ASN A 111 18.70 -7.31 7.78
C ASN A 111 18.53 -7.52 9.29
N THR A 112 17.34 -7.24 9.84
CA THR A 112 17.04 -7.48 11.26
C THR A 112 17.24 -8.95 11.63
N VAL A 113 16.71 -9.89 10.85
CA VAL A 113 16.87 -11.32 11.10
C VAL A 113 18.34 -11.73 11.02
N SER A 114 19.07 -11.24 10.01
CA SER A 114 20.50 -11.54 9.85
C SER A 114 21.32 -11.09 11.04
N VAL A 115 21.08 -9.86 11.53
CA VAL A 115 21.80 -9.32 12.69
C VAL A 115 21.43 -10.07 13.97
N MET A 116 20.16 -10.45 14.16
CA MET A 116 19.72 -11.22 15.32
C MET A 116 20.33 -12.61 15.40
N VAL A 117 20.61 -13.25 14.27
CA VAL A 117 21.21 -14.60 14.22
C VAL A 117 22.74 -14.54 14.29
N THR A 118 23.35 -13.41 13.96
CA THR A 118 24.82 -13.27 13.99
C THR A 118 25.34 -13.29 15.43
N ASN A 119 26.26 -14.21 15.76
CA ASN A 119 26.91 -14.30 17.08
C ASN A 119 28.06 -13.30 17.30
N ASP A 120 28.13 -12.23 16.51
CA ASP A 120 29.18 -11.22 16.61
C ASP A 120 28.87 -10.23 17.74
N GLU A 121 29.79 -10.13 18.71
CA GLU A 121 29.68 -9.25 19.87
C GLU A 121 29.49 -7.77 19.48
N ASN A 122 29.97 -7.37 18.30
CA ASN A 122 29.80 -6.00 17.80
C ASN A 122 28.34 -5.64 17.54
N TYR A 123 27.47 -6.62 17.22
CA TYR A 123 26.05 -6.40 16.97
C TYR A 123 25.18 -6.62 18.22
N ASN A 124 25.72 -7.24 19.27
CA ASN A 124 25.02 -7.49 20.55
C ASN A 124 25.13 -6.34 21.55
N THR A 125 25.36 -5.11 21.07
CA THR A 125 25.41 -3.92 21.94
C THR A 125 24.01 -3.34 22.18
N PRO A 126 23.70 -2.84 23.39
CA PRO A 126 22.36 -2.29 23.70
C PRO A 126 21.84 -1.24 22.70
N PRO A 127 22.65 -0.29 22.18
CA PRO A 127 22.18 0.68 21.19
C PRO A 127 21.72 0.03 19.87
N ILE A 128 22.40 -1.02 19.43
CA ILE A 128 22.07 -1.73 18.18
C ILE A 128 20.77 -2.51 18.37
N ILE A 129 20.59 -3.19 19.51
CA ILE A 129 19.36 -3.92 19.83
C ILE A 129 18.14 -2.97 19.83
N VAL A 130 18.27 -1.80 20.47
CA VAL A 130 17.20 -0.78 20.49
C VAL A 130 16.90 -0.29 19.08
N TYR A 131 17.93 -0.04 18.26
CA TYR A 131 17.78 0.39 16.88
C TYR A 131 17.05 -0.64 16.01
N ILE A 132 17.42 -1.92 16.14
CA ILE A 132 16.77 -3.04 15.45
C ILE A 132 15.29 -3.14 15.83
N PHE A 133 14.99 -3.04 17.12
CA PHE A 133 13.61 -3.08 17.61
C PHE A 133 12.78 -1.93 17.03
N TRP A 134 13.34 -0.72 16.94
CA TRP A 134 12.70 0.44 16.31
C TRP A 134 12.46 0.28 14.82
N ILE A 135 13.42 -0.27 14.06
CA ILE A 135 13.22 -0.58 12.65
C ILE A 135 12.08 -1.58 12.50
N PHE A 136 12.13 -2.68 13.26
CA PHE A 136 11.13 -3.73 13.18
C PHE A 136 9.72 -3.22 13.49
N LEU A 137 9.59 -2.44 14.57
CA LEU A 137 8.31 -1.85 14.96
C LEU A 137 7.80 -0.90 13.88
N THR A 138 8.63 0.02 13.41
CA THR A 138 8.26 1.00 12.37
C THR A 138 7.85 0.31 11.07
N ALA A 139 8.64 -0.67 10.62
CA ALA A 139 8.35 -1.44 9.41
C ALA A 139 7.02 -2.18 9.51
N THR A 140 6.78 -2.83 10.66
CA THR A 140 5.53 -3.54 10.93
C THR A 140 4.34 -2.59 10.94
N THR A 141 4.45 -1.44 11.61
CA THR A 141 3.39 -0.42 11.64
C THR A 141 3.08 0.09 10.23
N VAL A 142 4.09 0.47 9.45
CA VAL A 142 3.89 0.96 8.08
C VAL A 142 3.21 -0.09 7.20
N LEU A 143 3.66 -1.34 7.27
CA LEU A 143 3.04 -2.44 6.51
C LEU A 143 1.59 -2.67 6.91
N LEU A 144 1.28 -2.68 8.20
CA LEU A 144 -0.08 -2.86 8.69
C LEU A 144 -1.00 -1.73 8.23
N VAL A 145 -0.54 -0.48 8.37
CA VAL A 145 -1.32 0.70 7.98
C VAL A 145 -1.59 0.70 6.47
N MET A 146 -0.56 0.53 5.64
CA MET A 146 -0.72 0.48 4.18
C MET A 146 -1.64 -0.66 3.74
N SER A 147 -1.47 -1.84 4.33
CA SER A 147 -2.29 -3.01 4.01
C SER A 147 -3.73 -2.86 4.48
N TYR A 148 -3.97 -2.21 5.62
CA TYR A 148 -5.30 -1.88 6.10
C TYR A 148 -6.04 -0.99 5.08
N TYR A 149 -5.42 0.10 4.63
CA TYR A 149 -6.05 1.00 3.66
C TYR A 149 -6.22 0.34 2.29
N GLY A 150 -5.22 -0.40 1.81
CA GLY A 150 -5.33 -1.14 0.55
C GLY A 150 -6.43 -2.21 0.58
N SER A 151 -6.51 -2.99 1.67
CA SER A 151 -7.62 -3.93 1.88
C SER A 151 -8.96 -3.24 2.03
N ASN A 152 -9.03 -2.08 2.70
CA ASN A 152 -10.28 -1.34 2.82
C ASN A 152 -10.82 -0.92 1.45
N ILE A 153 -9.98 -0.40 0.55
CA ILE A 153 -10.39 -0.06 -0.82
C ILE A 153 -10.94 -1.29 -1.56
N SER A 154 -10.20 -2.40 -1.54
CA SER A 154 -10.62 -3.67 -2.17
C SER A 154 -11.97 -4.15 -1.63
N ASN A 155 -12.12 -4.16 -0.30
CA ASN A 155 -13.35 -4.59 0.36
C ASN A 155 -14.53 -3.69 0.01
N LYS A 156 -14.33 -2.37 -0.11
CA LYS A 156 -15.38 -1.44 -0.53
C LYS A 156 -15.74 -1.64 -2.01
N GLY A 157 -14.77 -1.93 -2.87
CA GLY A 157 -15.01 -2.31 -4.26
C GLY A 157 -15.89 -3.56 -4.39
N ASP A 158 -15.57 -4.61 -3.61
CA ASP A 158 -16.37 -5.84 -3.58
C ASP A 158 -17.76 -5.62 -2.98
N GLU A 159 -17.89 -4.74 -2.00
CA GLU A 159 -19.18 -4.33 -1.45
C GLU A 159 -20.07 -3.66 -2.51
N ILE A 160 -19.51 -2.74 -3.33
CA ILE A 160 -20.24 -2.10 -4.43
C ILE A 160 -20.72 -3.15 -5.44
N LYS A 161 -19.86 -4.11 -5.80
CA LYS A 161 -20.23 -5.21 -6.71
C LYS A 161 -21.37 -6.05 -6.14
N ARG A 162 -21.27 -6.44 -4.86
CA ARG A 162 -22.30 -7.22 -4.18
C ARG A 162 -23.64 -6.48 -4.13
N GLN A 163 -23.61 -5.20 -3.82
CA GLN A 163 -24.78 -4.33 -3.82
C GLN A 163 -25.38 -4.23 -5.22
N MET A 164 -24.56 -4.06 -6.25
CA MET A 164 -25.04 -4.01 -7.64
C MET A 164 -25.72 -5.31 -8.09
N VAL A 165 -25.25 -6.48 -7.63
CA VAL A 165 -25.92 -7.76 -7.85
C VAL A 165 -27.30 -7.80 -7.17
N GLU A 166 -27.40 -7.41 -5.91
CA GLU A 166 -28.70 -7.29 -5.22
C GLU A 166 -29.64 -6.32 -5.95
N TYR A 167 -29.09 -5.25 -6.53
CA TYR A 167 -29.86 -4.24 -7.24
C TYR A 167 -30.34 -4.73 -8.59
N SER A 168 -29.56 -5.57 -9.27
CA SER A 168 -30.00 -6.19 -10.51
C SER A 168 -31.26 -7.04 -10.33
N ASP A 169 -31.36 -7.81 -9.24
CA ASP A 169 -32.55 -8.63 -8.95
C ASP A 169 -33.78 -7.75 -8.69
N LYS A 170 -33.63 -6.70 -7.87
CA LYS A 170 -34.74 -5.77 -7.59
C LYS A 170 -35.15 -4.99 -8.84
N PHE A 171 -34.19 -4.50 -9.63
CA PHE A 171 -34.44 -3.71 -10.83
C PHE A 171 -35.22 -4.50 -11.89
N VAL A 172 -34.88 -5.78 -12.10
CA VAL A 172 -35.62 -6.65 -13.04
C VAL A 172 -37.07 -6.85 -12.60
N ARG A 173 -37.34 -6.97 -11.31
CA ARG A 173 -38.71 -7.12 -10.78
C ARG A 173 -39.60 -5.91 -11.06
N PHE A 174 -39.04 -4.72 -11.26
CA PHE A 174 -39.79 -3.51 -11.60
C PHE A 174 -40.20 -3.44 -13.09
N SER A 175 -39.77 -4.38 -13.93
CA SER A 175 -40.04 -4.38 -15.38
C SER A 175 -39.76 -3.02 -16.04
N PRO A 176 -38.53 -2.50 -15.94
CA PRO A 176 -38.17 -1.15 -16.37
C PRO A 176 -38.24 -1.02 -17.90
N PRO A 177 -38.36 0.22 -18.43
CA PRO A 177 -38.28 0.47 -19.87
C PRO A 177 -36.98 -0.06 -20.48
N LEU A 178 -37.01 -0.47 -21.74
CA LEU A 178 -35.84 -1.03 -22.45
C LEU A 178 -34.61 -0.10 -22.40
N SER A 179 -34.80 1.22 -22.50
CA SER A 179 -33.72 2.21 -22.41
C SER A 179 -33.05 2.24 -21.03
N ALA A 180 -33.84 2.13 -19.95
CA ALA A 180 -33.33 2.04 -18.59
C ALA A 180 -32.60 0.70 -18.39
N MET A 181 -33.12 -0.39 -18.97
CA MET A 181 -32.49 -1.71 -18.89
C MET A 181 -31.13 -1.75 -19.59
N GLN A 182 -31.00 -1.14 -20.77
CA GLN A 182 -29.72 -1.04 -21.48
C GLN A 182 -28.70 -0.21 -20.68
N THR A 183 -29.11 0.95 -20.17
CA THR A 183 -28.24 1.83 -19.39
C THR A 183 -27.78 1.17 -18.09
N PHE A 184 -28.70 0.47 -17.41
CA PHE A 184 -28.39 -0.33 -16.23
C PHE A 184 -27.41 -1.46 -16.55
N HIS A 185 -27.59 -2.15 -17.69
CA HIS A 185 -26.68 -3.21 -18.11
C HIS A 185 -25.25 -2.69 -18.30
N PHE A 186 -25.08 -1.52 -18.93
CA PHE A 186 -23.77 -0.87 -19.04
C PHE A 186 -23.15 -0.54 -17.68
N LEU A 187 -23.93 0.04 -16.76
CA LEU A 187 -23.49 0.31 -15.40
C LEU A 187 -23.06 -0.97 -14.68
N PHE A 188 -23.89 -2.02 -14.75
CA PHE A 188 -23.62 -3.31 -14.14
C PHE A 188 -22.32 -3.91 -14.66
N GLU A 189 -22.14 -3.93 -15.98
CA GLU A 189 -20.94 -4.48 -16.61
C GLU A 189 -19.68 -3.71 -16.19
N ILE A 190 -19.74 -2.38 -16.17
CA ILE A 190 -18.61 -1.54 -15.76
C ILE A 190 -18.26 -1.76 -14.29
N ILE A 191 -19.23 -1.79 -13.39
CA ILE A 191 -18.99 -2.06 -11.96
C ILE A 191 -18.40 -3.46 -11.75
N MET A 192 -18.96 -4.48 -12.41
CA MET A 192 -18.51 -5.86 -12.24
C MET A 192 -17.09 -6.08 -12.78
N LYS A 193 -16.71 -5.42 -13.87
CA LYS A 193 -15.37 -5.51 -14.47
C LYS A 193 -14.33 -4.62 -13.79
N ALA A 194 -14.74 -3.54 -13.13
CA ALA A 194 -13.80 -2.64 -12.48
C ALA A 194 -13.06 -3.36 -11.34
N ASN A 195 -11.74 -3.21 -11.32
CA ASN A 195 -10.90 -3.73 -10.25
C ASN A 195 -10.48 -2.57 -9.34
N MET A 196 -11.14 -2.44 -8.19
CA MET A 196 -10.85 -1.37 -7.24
C MET A 196 -9.78 -1.84 -6.25
N VAL A 197 -8.54 -1.84 -6.71
CA VAL A 197 -7.38 -2.25 -5.91
C VAL A 197 -6.26 -1.23 -6.06
N VAL A 198 -5.37 -1.21 -5.09
CA VAL A 198 -4.11 -0.45 -5.12
C VAL A 198 -2.94 -1.42 -5.11
N THR A 199 -1.86 -1.03 -5.80
CA THR A 199 -0.75 -1.90 -6.11
C THR A 199 0.61 -1.31 -5.73
N GLY A 200 1.58 -2.18 -5.49
CA GLY A 200 2.99 -1.81 -5.46
C GLY A 200 3.60 -2.02 -6.85
N GLY A 201 3.85 -0.92 -7.57
CA GLY A 201 4.43 -0.90 -8.91
C GLY A 201 3.67 -1.71 -9.98
N GLY A 202 2.37 -1.97 -9.78
CA GLY A 202 1.59 -2.86 -10.65
C GLY A 202 1.90 -4.36 -10.50
N ILE A 203 2.76 -4.74 -9.55
CA ILE A 203 3.26 -6.12 -9.40
C ILE A 203 2.44 -6.90 -8.38
N PHE A 204 2.10 -6.28 -7.25
CA PHE A 204 1.35 -6.92 -6.17
C PHE A 204 0.23 -6.02 -5.66
N VAL A 205 -0.87 -6.63 -5.24
CA VAL A 205 -1.99 -5.93 -4.59
C VAL A 205 -1.67 -5.71 -3.12
N ILE A 206 -1.90 -4.49 -2.63
CA ILE A 206 -1.68 -4.13 -1.23
C ILE A 206 -2.87 -4.62 -0.41
N ASN A 207 -2.69 -5.70 0.34
CA ASN A 207 -3.71 -6.26 1.22
C ASN A 207 -3.10 -7.03 2.39
N PHE A 208 -3.94 -7.49 3.33
CA PHE A 208 -3.47 -8.34 4.44
C PHE A 208 -2.85 -9.68 4.00
N GLY A 209 -3.22 -10.21 2.83
CA GLY A 209 -2.60 -11.39 2.26
C GLY A 209 -1.11 -11.21 2.01
N LEU A 210 -0.71 -10.03 1.53
CA LEU A 210 0.71 -9.68 1.32
C LEU A 210 1.52 -9.71 2.61
N ILE A 211 0.95 -9.25 3.74
CA ILE A 211 1.62 -9.32 5.05
C ILE A 211 1.88 -10.78 5.42
N LEU A 212 0.89 -11.65 5.23
CA LEU A 212 1.03 -13.07 5.54
C LEU A 212 2.10 -13.73 4.67
N SER A 213 2.19 -13.35 3.38
CA SER A 213 3.26 -13.79 2.49
C SER A 213 4.64 -13.31 2.97
N ILE A 214 4.79 -12.04 3.34
CA ILE A 214 6.05 -11.50 3.88
C ILE A 214 6.44 -12.22 5.16
N ALA A 215 5.51 -12.40 6.09
CA ALA A 215 5.75 -13.11 7.35
C ALA A 215 6.20 -14.56 7.10
N SER A 216 5.57 -15.26 6.17
CA SER A 216 5.94 -16.62 5.78
C SER A 216 7.38 -16.67 5.23
N VAL A 217 7.73 -15.73 4.34
CA VAL A 217 9.09 -15.62 3.79
C VAL A 217 10.11 -15.32 4.90
N MET A 218 9.79 -14.44 5.84
CA MET A 218 10.68 -14.12 6.98
C MET A 218 10.93 -15.34 7.87
N VAL A 219 9.89 -16.12 8.19
CA VAL A 219 10.03 -17.35 8.97
C VAL A 219 10.89 -18.38 8.23
N THR A 220 10.61 -18.60 6.94
CA THR A 220 11.41 -19.53 6.11
C THR A 220 12.87 -19.09 6.05
N TYR A 221 13.12 -17.80 5.85
CA TYR A 221 14.48 -17.25 5.81
C TYR A 221 15.22 -17.42 7.14
N GLY A 222 14.58 -17.11 8.27
CA GLY A 222 15.16 -17.29 9.59
C GLY A 222 15.54 -18.76 9.86
N VAL A 223 14.66 -19.69 9.51
CA VAL A 223 14.96 -21.13 9.62
C VAL A 223 16.16 -21.53 8.75
N LEU A 224 16.22 -21.03 7.50
CA LEU A 224 17.32 -21.34 6.59
C LEU A 224 18.67 -20.81 7.10
N ILE A 225 18.73 -19.57 7.62
CA ILE A 225 19.97 -19.05 8.21
C ILE A 225 20.40 -19.92 9.38
N LEU A 226 19.51 -20.23 10.32
CA LEU A 226 19.85 -21.03 11.50
C LEU A 226 20.38 -22.42 11.10
N GLN A 227 19.84 -23.02 10.04
CA GLN A 227 20.32 -24.30 9.52
C GLN A 227 21.68 -24.20 8.82
N LEU A 228 21.95 -23.06 8.15
CA LEU A 228 23.22 -22.83 7.46
C LEU A 228 24.35 -22.46 8.44
N ASP A 229 24.04 -21.75 9.52
CA ASP A 229 25.01 -21.38 10.56
C ASP A 229 25.45 -22.57 11.44
N GLN A 230 24.63 -23.64 11.48
CA GLN A 230 24.94 -24.89 12.19
C GLN A 230 25.86 -25.85 11.41
N LYS A 231 26.30 -25.49 10.21
CA LYS A 231 27.25 -26.27 9.39
C LYS A 231 28.64 -25.64 9.38
#